data_AF-A0A520JG47-F1
#
_entry.id   AF-A0A520JG47-F1
#
_cell.length_a   1.000
_cell.length_b   1.000
_cell.length_c   1.000
_cell.angle_alpha   90.00
_cell.angle_beta   90.00
_cell.angle_gamma   90.00
#
_symmetry.space_group_name_H-M   'P 1'
#
loop_
_entity.id
_entity.type
_entity.pdbx_description
1 polymer ?
#
loop_
_entity_poly.entity_id
_entity_poly.type
_entity_poly.pdbx_seq_one_letter_code
_entity_poly.pdbx_strand_id
1 'polypeptide(L)'
;MGHSSMDPAFHELRPWNEGRLIGAKRALKQQQVWAIRFWLDQQRRLRDRALFDFAIDSKLRGCDVVRVRIGDVVSGGRVRDRAVVVQQKTKRPVQFE
;
A
#
# COMPACT_ATOMS: atom_id res chain seq x y z
N MET A 1 17.01 0.70 -0.37
CA MET A 1 17.31 1.10 1.02
C MET A 1 16.76 2.50 1.19
N GLY A 2 15.89 2.71 2.18
CA GLY A 2 15.30 4.02 2.44
C GLY A 2 16.24 4.80 3.35
N HIS A 3 16.75 5.93 2.90
CA HIS A 3 17.55 6.82 3.74
C HIS A 3 16.62 7.53 4.73
N SER A 4 17.06 7.64 5.98
CA SER A 4 16.32 8.31 7.05
C SER A 4 16.27 9.81 6.79
N SER A 5 15.12 10.44 7.05
CA SER A 5 14.90 11.89 6.89
C SER A 5 15.67 12.77 7.89
N MET A 6 16.57 12.18 8.70
CA MET A 6 17.40 12.87 9.69
C MET A 6 18.83 13.13 9.20
N ASP A 7 19.19 12.70 7.99
CA ASP A 7 20.50 13.00 7.40
C ASP A 7 20.48 14.40 6.79
N PRO A 8 21.28 15.38 7.28
CA PRO A 8 21.31 16.74 6.75
C PRO A 8 21.72 16.81 5.26
N ALA A 9 22.34 15.76 4.70
CA ALA A 9 22.65 15.66 3.28
C ALA A 9 21.47 15.17 2.40
N PHE A 10 20.32 14.81 2.99
CA PHE A 10 19.19 14.23 2.26
C PHE A 10 18.63 15.16 1.16
N HIS A 11 18.75 16.48 1.36
CA HIS A 11 18.33 17.48 0.37
C HIS A 11 19.37 17.77 -0.73
N GLU A 12 20.64 17.38 -0.52
CA GLU A 12 21.73 17.58 -1.48
C GLU A 12 21.98 16.34 -2.34
N LEU A 13 21.52 15.17 -1.89
CA LEU A 13 21.66 13.92 -2.62
C LEU A 13 20.65 13.83 -3.76
N ARG A 14 21.15 13.93 -4.98
CA ARG A 14 20.41 13.55 -6.19
C ARG A 14 19.87 12.13 -6.02
N PRO A 15 18.60 11.86 -6.36
CA PRO A 15 18.06 10.51 -6.33
C PRO A 15 18.97 9.57 -7.13
N TRP A 16 19.23 8.36 -6.61
CA TRP A 16 20.10 7.36 -7.28
C TRP A 16 19.67 7.02 -8.71
N ASN A 17 18.43 7.37 -9.06
CA ASN A 17 17.78 7.15 -10.34
C ASN A 17 17.55 8.41 -11.17
N GLU A 18 18.12 9.55 -10.78
CA GLU A 18 17.97 10.80 -11.54
C GLU A 18 18.44 10.62 -13.00
N GLY A 19 17.63 11.09 -13.95
CA GLY A 19 17.89 10.94 -15.39
C GLY A 19 17.81 9.51 -15.93
N ARG A 20 17.44 8.51 -15.11
CA ARG A 20 17.36 7.11 -15.51
C ARG A 20 15.90 6.64 -15.58
N LEU A 21 15.49 6.16 -16.75
CA LEU A 21 14.24 5.39 -16.91
C LEU A 21 14.43 4.02 -16.27
N ILE A 22 14.04 3.90 -15.01
CA ILE A 22 13.96 2.60 -14.33
C ILE A 22 12.67 1.93 -14.79
N GLY A 23 12.80 0.73 -15.34
CA GLY A 23 11.65 -0.10 -15.69
C GLY A 23 10.75 -0.41 -14.49
N ALA A 24 9.67 -1.14 -14.75
CA ALA A 24 8.72 -1.51 -13.71
C ALA A 24 9.40 -2.24 -12.53
N LYS A 25 9.07 -1.85 -11.31
CA LYS A 25 9.49 -2.58 -10.11
C LYS A 25 8.89 -3.98 -10.16
N ARG A 26 9.71 -5.00 -9.88
CA ARG A 26 9.25 -6.39 -9.81
C ARG A 26 8.18 -6.55 -8.72
N ALA A 27 7.18 -7.37 -8.98
CA ALA A 27 6.19 -7.76 -7.98
C ALA A 27 6.87 -8.46 -6.79
N LEU A 28 6.24 -8.38 -5.62
CA LEU A 28 6.70 -9.09 -4.43
C LEU A 28 6.58 -10.60 -4.64
N LYS A 29 7.61 -11.34 -4.27
CA LYS A 29 7.55 -12.80 -4.21
C LYS A 29 6.74 -13.24 -2.98
N GLN A 30 6.12 -14.43 -3.04
CA GLN A 30 5.37 -14.99 -1.92
C GLN A 30 6.18 -15.01 -0.61
N GLN A 31 7.45 -15.42 -0.67
CA GLN A 31 8.35 -15.41 0.49
C GLN A 31 8.57 -14.01 1.08
N GLN A 32 8.62 -12.96 0.23
CA GLN A 32 8.76 -11.59 0.69
C GLN A 32 7.48 -11.08 1.34
N VAL A 33 6.32 -11.46 0.80
CA VAL A 33 5.03 -11.18 1.44
C VAL A 33 5.03 -11.79 2.84
N TRP A 34 5.32 -13.09 2.97
CA TRP A 34 5.40 -13.76 4.27
C TRP A 34 6.36 -13.08 5.25
N ALA A 35 7.56 -12.69 4.79
CA ALA A 35 8.52 -12.01 5.64
C ALA A 35 7.99 -10.66 6.17
N ILE A 36 7.32 -9.88 5.31
CA ILE A 36 6.71 -8.59 5.71
C ILE A 36 5.57 -8.83 6.71
N ARG A 37 4.71 -9.82 6.45
CA ARG A 37 3.62 -10.21 7.36
C ARG A 37 4.16 -10.54 8.76
N PHE A 38 5.12 -11.47 8.80
CA PHE A 38 5.75 -11.92 10.03
C PHE A 38 6.38 -10.75 10.80
N TRP A 39 7.13 -9.88 10.10
CA TRP A 39 7.75 -8.72 10.75
C TRP A 39 6.71 -7.76 11.34
N LEU A 40 5.61 -7.47 10.63
CA LEU A 40 4.53 -6.60 11.12
C LEU A 40 3.83 -7.19 12.35
N ASP A 41 3.61 -8.51 12.34
CA ASP A 41 3.01 -9.23 13.47
C ASP A 41 3.93 -9.22 14.70
N GLN A 42 5.23 -9.47 14.53
CA GLN A 42 6.22 -9.40 15.61
C GLN A 42 6.32 -8.00 16.22
N GLN A 43 6.20 -6.95 15.41
CA GLN A 43 6.20 -5.56 15.87
C GLN A 43 4.83 -5.10 16.42
N ARG A 44 3.82 -5.99 16.47
CA ARG A 44 2.45 -5.71 16.91
C ARG A 44 1.80 -4.53 16.15
N ARG A 45 2.17 -4.32 14.88
CA ARG A 45 1.67 -3.23 14.03
C ARG A 45 0.38 -3.61 13.32
N LEU A 46 -0.69 -3.82 14.09
CA LEU A 46 -1.98 -4.33 13.58
C LEU A 46 -2.54 -3.51 12.41
N ARG A 47 -2.51 -2.18 12.52
CA ARG A 47 -2.99 -1.29 11.44
C ARG A 47 -2.23 -1.51 10.14
N ASP A 48 -0.90 -1.56 10.23
CA ASP A 48 -0.05 -1.69 9.04
C ASP A 48 -0.12 -3.11 8.46
N ARG A 49 -0.29 -4.12 9.31
CA ARG A 49 -0.59 -5.50 8.90
C ARG A 49 -1.88 -5.57 8.09
N ALA A 50 -2.95 -4.95 8.59
CA ALA A 50 -4.25 -4.91 7.92
C ALA A 50 -4.17 -4.12 6.60
N LEU A 51 -3.53 -2.96 6.59
CA LEU A 51 -3.34 -2.17 5.36
C LEU A 51 -2.49 -2.90 4.32
N PHE A 52 -1.46 -3.64 4.75
CA PHE A 52 -0.63 -4.42 3.86
C PHE A 52 -1.42 -5.55 3.20
N ASP A 53 -2.17 -6.33 3.97
CA ASP A 53 -3.02 -7.39 3.43
C ASP A 53 -4.10 -6.83 2.50
N PHE A 54 -4.76 -5.75 2.93
CA PHE A 54 -5.78 -5.09 2.15
C PHE A 54 -5.24 -4.54 0.81
N ALA A 55 -4.02 -3.99 0.79
CA ALA A 55 -3.39 -3.51 -0.44
C ALA A 55 -3.05 -4.64 -1.43
N ILE A 56 -2.63 -5.80 -0.92
CA ILE A 56 -2.34 -6.98 -1.75
C ILE A 56 -3.62 -7.52 -2.39
N ASP A 57 -4.70 -7.56 -1.63
CA ASP A 57 -5.97 -8.15 -2.07
C ASP A 57 -6.69 -7.25 -3.09
N SER A 58 -6.91 -5.99 -2.69
CA SER A 58 -7.63 -5.00 -3.50
C SER A 58 -6.84 -4.45 -4.69
N LYS A 59 -5.50 -4.57 -4.67
CA LYS A 59 -4.58 -4.01 -5.68
C LYS A 59 -4.76 -2.50 -5.93
N LEU A 60 -5.28 -1.78 -4.94
CA LEU A 60 -5.46 -0.33 -5.01
C LEU A 60 -4.10 0.38 -4.93
N ARG A 61 -4.07 1.64 -5.40
CA ARG A 61 -2.88 2.49 -5.22
C ARG A 61 -2.74 2.85 -3.75
N GLY A 62 -1.51 3.05 -3.29
CA GLY A 62 -1.25 3.39 -1.88
C GLY A 62 -2.07 4.59 -1.37
N CYS A 63 -2.27 5.62 -2.21
CA CYS A 63 -3.10 6.77 -1.84
C CYS A 63 -4.60 6.44 -1.73
N ASP A 64 -5.08 5.46 -2.50
CA ASP A 64 -6.48 5.01 -2.45
C ASP A 64 -6.68 4.09 -1.24
N VAL A 65 -5.74 3.20 -0.95
CA VAL A 65 -5.74 2.30 0.23
C VAL A 65 -5.91 3.07 1.53
N VAL A 66 -5.10 4.11 1.74
CA VAL A 66 -5.13 4.89 3.00
C VAL A 66 -6.36 5.79 3.13
N ARG A 67 -7.16 5.94 2.07
CA ARG A 67 -8.38 6.76 2.04
C ARG A 67 -9.67 5.96 2.23
N VAL A 68 -9.62 4.62 2.14
CA VAL A 68 -10.78 3.76 2.33
C VAL A 68 -11.37 3.96 3.73
N ARG A 69 -12.70 4.07 3.79
CA ARG A 69 -13.48 4.26 5.02
C ARG A 69 -14.30 3.01 5.32
N ILE A 70 -14.72 2.87 6.57
CA ILE A 70 -15.58 1.74 7.00
C ILE A 70 -16.87 1.68 6.16
N GLY A 71 -17.48 2.82 5.82
CA GLY A 71 -18.69 2.87 5.00
C GLY A 71 -18.51 2.40 3.55
N ASP A 72 -17.27 2.29 3.06
CA ASP A 72 -16.99 1.77 1.72
C ASP A 72 -17.12 0.23 1.71
N VAL A 73 -16.78 -0.43 2.84
CA VAL A 73 -16.69 -1.89 2.99
C VAL A 73 -17.79 -2.50 3.86
N VAL A 74 -18.55 -1.70 4.63
CA VAL A 74 -19.62 -2.16 5.51
C VAL A 74 -20.96 -1.54 5.10
N SER A 75 -22.03 -2.35 5.13
CA SER A 75 -23.41 -1.91 4.87
C SER A 75 -24.38 -2.64 5.79
N GLY A 76 -25.27 -1.90 6.46
CA GLY A 76 -26.26 -2.50 7.38
C GLY A 76 -25.61 -3.31 8.51
N GLY A 77 -24.44 -2.91 8.99
CA GLY A 77 -23.69 -3.62 10.04
C GLY A 77 -22.98 -4.90 9.58
N ARG A 78 -23.01 -5.23 8.28
CA ARG A 78 -22.33 -6.40 7.71
C ARG A 78 -21.20 -5.96 6.79
N VAL A 79 -20.08 -6.68 6.83
CA VAL A 79 -19.01 -6.53 5.84
C VAL A 79 -19.56 -7.00 4.49
N ARG A 80 -19.34 -6.20 3.45
CA ARG A 80 -19.72 -6.57 2.08
C ARG A 80 -18.74 -7.59 1.53
N ASP A 81 -19.25 -8.55 0.76
CA ASP A 81 -18.40 -9.48 0.00
C ASP A 81 -17.60 -8.75 -1.10
N ARG A 82 -18.08 -7.59 -1.53
CA ARG A 82 -17.46 -6.73 -2.54
C ARG A 82 -17.62 -5.27 -2.19
N ALA A 83 -16.55 -4.50 -2.32
CA ALA A 83 -16.56 -3.05 -2.15
C ALA A 83 -16.12 -2.34 -3.43
N VAL A 84 -16.56 -1.10 -3.59
CA VAL A 84 -16.24 -0.26 -4.75
C VAL A 84 -15.62 1.04 -4.27
N VAL A 85 -14.44 1.36 -4.79
CA VAL A 85 -13.74 2.63 -4.51
C VAL A 85 -13.41 3.33 -5.82
N VAL A 86 -13.65 4.64 -5.87
CA VAL A 86 -13.26 5.47 -7.01
C VAL A 86 -11.79 5.86 -6.88
N GLN A 87 -10.96 5.43 -7.82
CA GLN A 87 -9.53 5.69 -7.78
C GLN A 87 -9.21 7.17 -8.03
N GLN A 88 -8.37 7.76 -7.17
CA GLN A 88 -8.07 9.20 -7.21
C GLN A 88 -7.48 9.65 -8.55
N LYS A 89 -6.57 8.86 -9.11
CA LYS A 89 -5.83 9.19 -10.35
C LYS A 89 -6.69 9.11 -11.60
N THR A 90 -7.48 8.04 -11.73
CA THR A 90 -8.20 7.74 -12.98
C THR A 90 -9.67 8.15 -12.92
N LYS A 91 -10.19 8.48 -11.73
CA LYS A 91 -11.62 8.77 -11.47
C LYS A 91 -12.56 7.63 -11.87
N ARG A 92 -12.03 6.41 -11.95
CA ARG A 92 -12.82 5.21 -12.31
C ARG A 92 -13.15 4.40 -11.05
N PRO A 93 -14.38 3.87 -10.93
CA PRO A 93 -14.71 2.92 -9.89
C PRO A 93 -13.93 1.61 -10.13
N VAL A 94 -13.43 1.03 -9.05
CA VAL A 94 -12.83 -0.31 -9.03
C VAL A 94 -13.50 -1.11 -7.93
N GLN A 95 -13.95 -2.30 -8.30
CA GLN A 95 -14.48 -3.28 -7.37
C GLN A 95 -13.37 -4.21 -6.90
N PHE A 96 -13.37 -4.54 -5.61
CA PHE A 96 -12.52 -5.55 -5.01
C PHE A 96 -13.33 -6.40 -4.03
N GLU A 97 -12.79 -7.57 -3.71
CA GLU A 97 -13.32 -8.50 -2.72
C GLU A 97 -12.70 -8.20 -1.35
#